data_AF-A0A5K1D301-F1
#
_entry.id   AF-A0A5K1D301-F1
#
_cell.length_a   1.000
_cell.length_b   1.000
_cell.length_c   1.000
_cell.angle_alpha   90.00
_cell.angle_beta   90.00
_cell.angle_gamma   90.00
#
_symmetry.space_group_name_H-M   'P 1'
#
loop_
_entity.id
_entity.type
_entity.pdbx_description
1 polymer ?
#
loop_
_entity_poly.entity_id
_entity_poly.type
_entity_poly.pdbx_seq_one_letter_code
_entity_poly.pdbx_strand_id
1 'polypeptide(L)'
;FFGALRARVYDDEVRKWIEGIGVEGIGKKLVNSKEGPPTFEQPAMTLQKLLEYGNMLVQEQENVKRVQLADKYLKEAALGDANEDAIKTGSFFG
;
A
#
# COMPACT_ATOMS: atom_id res chain seq x y z
N PHE A 1 13.21 -2.90 4.29
CA PHE A 1 12.54 -4.22 4.21
C PHE A 1 12.15 -4.75 5.59
N PHE A 2 13.09 -5.20 6.44
CA PHE A 2 12.75 -5.85 7.72
C PHE A 2 11.95 -4.99 8.73
N GLY A 3 12.14 -3.67 8.73
CA GLY A 3 11.28 -2.76 9.50
C GLY A 3 9.82 -2.78 9.04
N ALA A 4 9.58 -2.83 7.72
CA ALA A 4 8.24 -2.97 7.15
C ALA A 4 7.64 -4.36 7.41
N LEU A 5 8.47 -5.40 7.41
CA LEU A 5 8.06 -6.75 7.80
C LEU A 5 7.53 -6.77 9.23
N ARG A 6 8.28 -6.19 10.18
CA ARG A 6 7.84 -6.06 11.57
C ARG A 6 6.54 -5.27 11.65
N ALA A 7 6.45 -4.11 10.99
CA ALA A 7 5.25 -3.28 11.01
C ALA A 7 4.02 -4.05 10.52
N ARG A 8 4.13 -4.83 9.43
CA ARG A 8 3.02 -5.65 8.89
C ARG A 8 2.47 -6.66 9.89
N VAL A 9 3.33 -7.27 10.69
CA VAL A 9 2.90 -8.22 11.73
C VAL A 9 2.06 -7.53 12.80
N TYR A 10 2.39 -6.28 13.17
CA TYR A 10 1.58 -5.48 14.11
C TYR A 10 0.28 -4.99 13.46
N ASP A 11 0.36 -4.58 12.18
CA ASP A 11 -0.76 -4.11 11.38
C ASP A 11 -1.92 -5.12 11.37
N ASP A 12 -1.59 -6.41 11.29
CA ASP A 12 -2.59 -7.47 11.29
C ASP A 12 -3.26 -7.68 12.66
N GLU A 13 -2.56 -7.45 13.78
CA GLU A 13 -3.21 -7.48 15.10
C GLU A 13 -4.13 -6.26 15.29
N VAL A 14 -3.72 -5.09 14.78
CA VAL A 14 -4.59 -3.90 14.76
C VAL A 14 -5.81 -4.14 13.88
N ARG A 15 -5.65 -4.78 12.72
CA ARG A 15 -6.77 -5.14 11.82
C ARG A 15 -7.76 -6.06 12.51
N LYS A 16 -7.30 -7.14 13.16
CA LYS A 16 -8.19 -8.05 13.92
C LYS A 16 -8.93 -7.34 15.04
N TRP A 17 -8.27 -6.41 15.72
CA TRP A 17 -8.93 -5.59 16.75
C TRP A 17 -10.03 -4.72 16.14
N ILE A 18 -9.76 -4.05 15.01
CA ILE A 18 -10.76 -3.27 14.27
C ILE A 18 -11.94 -4.14 13.84
N GLU A 19 -11.68 -5.34 13.30
CA GLU A 19 -12.71 -6.30 12.90
C GLU A 19 -13.58 -6.73 14.08
N GLY A 20 -12.98 -6.91 15.27
CA GLY A 20 -13.68 -7.32 16.49
C GLY A 20 -14.60 -6.24 17.06
N ILE A 21 -14.21 -4.96 17.01
CA ILE A 21 -15.03 -3.85 17.54
C ILE A 21 -15.98 -3.23 16.51
N GLY A 22 -15.73 -3.48 15.22
CA GLY A 22 -16.41 -2.84 14.11
C GLY A 22 -15.89 -1.42 13.83
N VAL A 23 -15.91 -1.01 12.55
CA VAL A 23 -15.38 0.28 12.10
C VAL A 23 -16.07 1.46 12.81
N GLU A 24 -17.37 1.34 13.08
CA GLU A 24 -18.15 2.37 13.79
C GLU A 24 -17.74 2.52 15.28
N GLY A 25 -17.19 1.46 15.88
CA GLY A 25 -16.77 1.42 17.27
C GLY A 25 -15.39 2.04 17.55
N ILE A 26 -14.56 2.17 16.51
CA ILE A 26 -13.17 2.65 16.59
C ILE A 26 -13.07 3.99 17.33
N GLY A 27 -13.83 4.99 16.89
CA GLY A 27 -13.75 6.35 17.44
C GLY A 27 -14.08 6.40 18.94
N LYS A 28 -15.10 5.64 19.37
CA LYS A 28 -15.54 5.60 20.78
C LYS A 28 -14.53 4.92 21.70
N LYS A 29 -13.78 3.92 21.18
CA LYS A 29 -12.79 3.16 21.95
C LYS A 29 -11.38 3.77 21.93
N LEU A 30 -11.05 4.56 20.91
CA LEU A 30 -9.74 5.24 20.81
C LEU A 30 -9.75 6.67 21.34
N VAL A 31 -10.81 7.43 21.09
CA VAL A 31 -10.87 8.86 21.40
C VAL A 31 -11.88 9.10 22.51
N ASN A 32 -11.47 9.80 23.57
CA ASN A 32 -12.31 10.11 24.74
C ASN A 32 -12.96 8.86 25.40
N SER A 33 -12.30 7.70 25.28
CA SER A 33 -12.73 6.46 25.94
C SER A 33 -12.50 6.56 27.44
N LYS A 34 -13.50 6.15 28.24
CA LYS A 34 -13.38 6.04 29.69
C LYS A 34 -12.52 4.85 30.12
N GLU A 35 -12.35 3.86 29.25
CA GLU A 35 -11.58 2.64 29.48
C GLU A 35 -10.10 2.79 29.09
N GLY A 36 -9.71 3.94 28.52
CA GLY A 36 -8.37 4.18 28.00
C GLY A 36 -8.14 3.61 26.59
N PRO A 37 -6.96 3.86 25.99
CA PRO A 37 -6.60 3.30 24.68
C PRO A 37 -6.46 1.78 24.73
N PRO A 38 -6.77 1.07 23.64
CA PRO A 38 -6.57 -0.38 23.55
C PRO A 38 -5.08 -0.73 23.73
N THR A 39 -4.80 -1.68 24.63
CA THR A 39 -3.48 -2.27 24.80
C THR A 39 -3.35 -3.49 23.90
N PHE A 40 -2.28 -3.56 23.13
CA PHE A 40 -2.00 -4.68 22.25
C PHE A 40 -0.88 -5.54 22.85
N GLU A 41 -1.12 -6.84 22.92
CA GLU A 41 -0.06 -7.81 23.21
C GLU A 41 0.91 -7.88 22.03
N GLN A 42 2.19 -8.04 22.34
CA GLN A 42 3.20 -8.17 21.30
C GLN A 42 2.91 -9.42 20.46
N PRO A 43 2.72 -9.31 19.14
CA PRO A 43 2.45 -10.47 18.30
C PRO A 43 3.66 -11.42 18.27
N ALA A 44 3.36 -12.72 18.29
CA ALA A 44 4.37 -13.76 18.12
C ALA A 44 4.99 -13.66 16.72
N MET A 45 6.29 -13.29 16.66
CA MET A 45 7.07 -13.24 15.42
C MET A 45 7.65 -14.62 15.10
N THR A 46 6.77 -15.57 14.80
CA THR A 46 7.19 -16.91 14.37
C THR A 46 7.87 -16.84 13.00
N LEU A 47 8.83 -17.75 12.74
CA LEU A 47 9.55 -17.80 11.47
C LEU A 47 8.58 -17.95 10.27
N GLN A 48 7.53 -18.75 10.43
CA GLN A 48 6.50 -18.95 9.41
C GLN A 48 5.79 -17.64 9.06
N LYS A 49 5.33 -16.88 10.07
CA LYS A 49 4.65 -15.59 9.88
C LYS A 49 5.59 -14.56 9.21
N LEU A 50 6.86 -14.56 9.58
CA LEU A 50 7.87 -13.69 8.97
C LEU A 50 8.16 -14.06 7.50
N LEU A 51 8.21 -15.35 7.15
CA LEU A 51 8.42 -15.79 5.77
C LEU A 51 7.20 -15.46 4.89
N GLU A 52 5.99 -15.68 5.40
CA GLU A 52 4.75 -15.37 4.69
C GLU A 52 4.65 -13.88 4.32
N TYR A 53 4.75 -12.98 5.30
CA TYR A 53 4.74 -11.54 5.01
C TYR A 53 5.97 -11.08 4.25
N GLY A 54 7.12 -11.75 4.41
CA GLY A 54 8.32 -11.46 3.65
C GLY A 54 8.08 -11.66 2.16
N ASN A 55 7.52 -12.81 1.78
CA ASN A 55 7.17 -13.12 0.39
C ASN A 55 6.09 -12.16 -0.14
N MET A 56 5.07 -11.86 0.66
CA MET A 56 4.04 -10.89 0.30
C MET A 56 4.63 -9.49 0.01
N LEU A 57 5.57 -9.01 0.85
CA LEU A 57 6.22 -7.71 0.65
C LEU A 57 7.13 -7.68 -0.58
N VAL A 58 7.71 -8.81 -0.98
CA VAL A 58 8.49 -8.92 -2.22
C VAL A 58 7.56 -8.86 -3.42
N GLN A 59 6.47 -9.61 -3.41
CA GLN A 59 5.45 -9.58 -4.47
C GLN A 59 4.86 -8.17 -4.66
N GLU A 60 4.58 -7.48 -3.55
CA GLU A 60 4.10 -6.09 -3.60
C GLU A 60 5.11 -5.16 -4.27
N GLN A 61 6.41 -5.30 -3.95
CA GLN A 61 7.47 -4.52 -4.59
C GLN A 61 7.58 -4.82 -6.09
N GLU A 62 7.45 -6.09 -6.50
CA GLU A 62 7.44 -6.47 -7.91
C GLU A 62 6.24 -5.90 -8.67
N ASN A 63 5.07 -5.91 -8.05
CA ASN A 63 3.85 -5.32 -8.61
C ASN A 63 4.00 -3.81 -8.81
N VAL A 64 4.51 -3.08 -7.80
CA VAL A 64 4.77 -1.64 -7.93
C VAL A 64 5.73 -1.36 -9.08
N LYS A 65 6.82 -2.12 -9.19
CA LYS A 65 7.77 -1.98 -10.32
C LYS A 65 7.10 -2.24 -11.67
N ARG A 66 6.26 -3.27 -11.77
CA ARG A 66 5.52 -3.60 -13.01
C ARG A 66 4.55 -2.48 -13.39
N VAL A 67 3.81 -1.93 -12.43
CA VAL A 67 2.87 -0.83 -12.66
C VAL A 67 3.62 0.43 -13.10
N GLN A 68 4.72 0.78 -12.45
CA GLN A 68 5.56 1.91 -12.84
C GLN A 68 6.13 1.75 -14.26
N LEU A 69 6.56 0.54 -14.61
CA LEU A 69 7.06 0.25 -15.95
C LEU A 69 5.96 0.41 -17.01
N ALA A 70 4.77 -0.12 -16.75
CA ALA A 70 3.62 0.01 -17.66
C ALA A 70 3.20 1.48 -17.83
N ASP A 71 3.11 2.24 -16.75
CA ASP A 71 2.79 3.68 -16.79
C ASP A 71 3.81 4.48 -17.60
N LYS A 72 5.10 4.16 -17.48
CA LYS A 72 6.16 4.78 -18.28
C LYS A 72 5.97 4.51 -19.77
N TYR A 73 5.76 3.26 -20.19
CA TYR A 73 5.55 2.93 -21.60
C TYR A 73 4.26 3.52 -22.17
N LEU A 74 3.16 3.53 -21.41
CA LEU A 74 1.90 4.13 -21.86
C LEU A 74 2.01 5.65 -22.02
N LYS A 75 2.71 6.32 -21.11
CA LYS A 75 2.99 7.76 -21.22
C LYS A 75 3.91 8.08 -22.39
N GLU A 76 4.97 7.30 -22.59
CA GLU A 76 5.88 7.48 -23.72
C GLU A 76 5.19 7.22 -25.07
N ALA A 77 4.33 6.21 -25.15
CA ALA A 77 3.50 5.96 -26.34
C ALA A 77 2.51 7.10 -26.59
N ALA A 78 1.77 7.54 -25.57
CA ALA A 78 0.83 8.65 -25.69
C ALA A 78 1.51 9.98 -26.06
N LEU A 79 2.72 10.23 -25.55
CA LEU A 79 3.53 11.39 -25.92
C LEU A 79 4.05 11.28 -27.36
N GLY A 80 4.43 10.08 -27.81
CA GLY A 80 4.80 9.79 -29.19
C GLY A 80 3.66 10.07 -30.15
N ASP A 81 2.48 9.51 -29.87
CA ASP A 81 1.27 9.70 -30.68
C ASP A 81 0.83 11.17 -30.72
N ALA A 82 0.85 11.87 -29.58
CA ALA A 82 0.54 13.30 -29.52
C ALA A 82 1.53 14.16 -30.32
N ASN A 83 2.80 13.80 -30.33
CA ASN A 83 3.83 14.50 -31.12
C ASN A 83 3.66 14.20 -32.62
N GLU A 84 3.35 12.96 -33.00
CA GLU A 84 3.02 12.62 -34.39
C GLU A 84 1.79 13.37 -34.89
N ASP A 85 0.73 13.46 -34.08
CA ASP A 85 -0.48 14.19 -34.44
C ASP A 85 -0.23 15.69 -34.54
N ALA A 86 0.58 16.28 -33.65
CA ALA A 86 1.00 17.68 -33.75
C ALA A 86 1.83 17.95 -35.02
N ILE A 87 2.72 17.03 -35.41
CA ILE A 87 3.47 17.08 -36.68
C ILE A 87 2.51 17.02 -37.89
N LYS A 88 1.54 16.09 -37.88
CA LYS A 88 0.59 15.88 -38.98
C LYS A 88 -0.39 17.05 -39.15
N THR A 89 -0.79 17.68 -38.04
CA THR A 89 -1.77 18.78 -38.04
C THR A 89 -1.15 20.17 -38.23
N GLY A 90 0.19 20.28 -38.21
CA GLY A 90 0.92 21.52 -38.47
C GLY A 90 0.78 22.59 -37.36
N SER A 91 0.15 22.26 -36.24
CA SER A 91 0.01 23.12 -35.06
C SER A 91 1.28 23.10 -34.20
N PHE A 92 2.41 23.54 -34.76
CA PHE A 92 3.57 23.93 -33.98
C PHE A 92 3.35 25.35 -33.47
N PHE A 93 2.81 25.49 -32.26
CA PHE A 93 2.85 26.77 -31.55
C PHE A 93 4.28 27.02 -31.09
N GLY A 94 4.89 28.09 -31.64
CA GLY A 94 6.16 28.65 -31.16
C GLY A 94 6.00 29.41 -29.85
#